data_AF-A0A6A9SNM1-F1
#
_entry.id   AF-A0A6A9SNM1-F1
#
_cell.length_a   1.000
_cell.length_b   1.000
_cell.length_c   1.000
_cell.angle_alpha   90.00
_cell.angle_beta   90.00
_cell.angle_gamma   90.00
#
_symmetry.space_group_name_H-M   'P 1'
#
loop_
_entity.id
_entity.type
_entity.pdbx_description
1 polymer ?
#
loop_
_entity_poly.entity_id
_entity_poly.type
_entity_poly.pdbx_seq_one_letter_code
_entity_poly.pdbx_strand_id
1 'polypeptide(L)'
;MSTPDFEATYDELVSESLEAEFTPSLADALQEDEPVTQQFKRNLLVATTEAIESRTRFIQALETEHESVRTVQKAVIDIEDMLQELPACTLGCLQFERFVDIWETYEEAVERCDQRSEQRQHHIAERQTIDEHANVGAHALNAYLYSDLKTQFPALHALAKTRYRIEQCRGEATGPASHALDGNCDSGVGASLN
;
A
#
# COMPACT_ATOMS: atom_id res chain seq x y z
N MET A 1 14.59 15.38 -36.85
CA MET A 1 13.39 14.58 -37.19
C MET A 1 12.18 15.32 -36.65
N SER A 2 11.18 15.66 -37.46
CA SER A 2 9.90 16.14 -36.92
C SER A 2 9.15 14.95 -36.35
N THR A 3 9.09 14.83 -35.03
CA THR A 3 8.06 14.10 -34.32
C THR A 3 6.81 14.97 -34.36
N PRO A 4 5.88 14.77 -35.31
CA PRO A 4 4.68 15.59 -35.33
C PRO A 4 3.93 15.24 -34.04
N ASP A 5 3.74 16.23 -33.17
CA ASP A 5 2.99 16.14 -31.92
C ASP A 5 3.63 15.47 -30.68
N PHE A 6 4.96 15.40 -30.54
CA PHE A 6 5.54 14.95 -29.25
C PHE A 6 5.07 15.84 -28.09
N GLU A 7 5.25 17.15 -28.23
CA GLU A 7 4.88 18.13 -27.22
C GLU A 7 3.37 18.12 -26.94
N ALA A 8 2.53 17.97 -27.97
CA ALA A 8 1.08 17.88 -27.77
C ALA A 8 0.64 16.56 -27.11
N THR A 9 1.39 15.48 -27.28
CA THR A 9 1.07 14.16 -26.71
C THR A 9 1.51 14.04 -25.26
N TYR A 10 2.67 14.60 -24.93
CA TYR A 10 3.33 14.42 -23.63
C TYR A 10 3.34 15.67 -22.75
N ASP A 11 2.91 16.83 -23.28
CA ASP A 11 2.98 18.14 -22.60
C ASP A 11 4.39 18.45 -22.07
N GLU A 12 5.41 17.97 -22.80
CA GLU A 12 6.83 18.03 -22.44
C GLU A 12 7.67 18.31 -23.70
N LEU A 13 8.72 19.11 -23.58
CA LEU A 13 9.64 19.37 -24.68
C LEU A 13 10.50 18.14 -25.00
N VAL A 14 10.77 17.90 -26.29
CA VAL A 14 11.67 16.81 -26.71
C VAL A 14 13.06 16.95 -26.06
N SER A 15 13.56 18.17 -25.92
CA SER A 15 14.85 18.44 -25.27
C SER A 15 14.87 18.05 -23.81
N GLU A 16 13.81 18.37 -23.06
CA GLU A 16 13.67 18.03 -21.64
C GLU A 16 13.65 16.51 -21.46
N SER A 17 12.88 15.81 -22.30
CA SER A 17 12.81 14.34 -22.28
C SER A 17 14.16 13.68 -22.60
N LEU A 18 14.92 14.24 -23.55
CA LEU A 18 16.26 13.74 -23.90
C LEU A 18 17.27 13.97 -22.76
N GLU A 19 17.23 15.11 -22.10
CA GLU A 19 18.11 15.42 -20.96
C GLU A 19 17.77 14.59 -19.72
N ALA A 20 16.50 14.22 -19.54
CA ALA A 20 16.07 13.34 -18.45
C ALA A 20 16.56 11.89 -18.62
N GLU A 21 16.69 11.43 -19.88
CA GLU A 21 16.98 10.02 -20.21
C GLU A 21 18.42 9.76 -20.61
N PHE A 22 19.12 10.79 -21.12
CA PHE A 22 20.49 10.68 -21.60
C PHE A 22 21.41 11.64 -20.86
N THR A 23 22.71 11.39 -20.95
CA THR A 23 23.70 12.37 -20.47
C THR A 23 23.55 13.68 -21.26
N PRO A 24 23.78 14.86 -20.65
CA PRO A 24 23.65 16.15 -21.33
C PRO A 24 24.37 16.21 -22.68
N SER A 25 25.59 15.66 -22.75
CA SER A 25 26.37 15.61 -23.99
C SER A 25 25.75 14.78 -25.12
N LEU A 26 24.95 13.77 -24.82
CA LEU A 26 24.21 12.98 -25.81
C LEU A 26 22.92 13.68 -26.22
N ALA A 27 22.23 14.34 -25.27
CA ALA A 27 21.04 15.14 -25.55
C ALA A 27 21.37 16.33 -26.46
N ASP A 28 22.44 17.06 -26.15
CA ASP A 28 22.94 18.19 -26.96
C ASP A 28 23.28 17.74 -28.39
N ALA A 29 24.08 16.67 -28.52
CA ALA A 29 24.48 16.14 -29.82
C ALA A 29 23.32 15.53 -30.64
N LEU A 30 22.18 15.20 -30.01
CA LEU A 30 20.95 14.80 -30.73
C LEU A 30 20.12 16.00 -31.19
N GLN A 31 20.27 17.15 -30.53
CA GLN A 31 19.58 18.39 -30.88
C GLN A 31 20.36 19.21 -31.92
N GLU A 32 21.69 19.11 -31.91
CA GLU A 32 22.57 19.73 -32.89
C GLU A 32 22.70 18.90 -34.17
N ASP A 33 22.93 19.55 -35.32
CA ASP A 33 23.13 18.91 -36.63
C ASP A 33 24.58 18.35 -36.76
N GLU A 34 25.10 17.78 -35.67
CA GLU A 34 26.47 17.24 -35.60
C GLU A 34 26.63 15.95 -36.44
N PRO A 35 27.81 15.73 -37.05
CA PRO A 35 28.07 14.52 -37.81
C PRO A 35 28.06 13.27 -36.91
N VAL A 36 27.14 12.36 -37.20
CA VAL A 36 26.94 11.09 -36.48
C VAL A 36 28.16 10.17 -36.61
N THR A 37 29.10 10.28 -35.67
CA THR A 37 30.31 9.44 -35.61
C THR A 37 29.99 8.00 -35.16
N GLN A 38 30.89 7.06 -35.43
CA GLN A 38 30.77 5.68 -34.91
C GLN A 38 30.81 5.64 -33.37
N GLN A 39 31.59 6.52 -32.74
CA GLN A 39 31.65 6.62 -31.28
C GLN A 39 30.31 7.11 -30.72
N PHE A 40 29.72 8.13 -31.35
CA PHE A 40 28.40 8.63 -30.97
C PHE A 40 27.33 7.54 -31.06
N LYS A 41 27.29 6.77 -32.16
CA LYS A 41 26.35 5.64 -32.31
C LYS A 41 26.49 4.60 -31.21
N ARG A 42 27.72 4.26 -30.81
CA ARG A 42 27.96 3.31 -29.71
C ARG A 42 27.47 3.85 -28.37
N ASN A 43 27.81 5.10 -28.05
CA ASN A 43 27.38 5.75 -26.82
C ASN A 43 25.86 5.84 -26.74
N LEU A 44 25.20 6.24 -27.84
CA LEU A 44 23.75 6.31 -27.92
C LEU A 44 23.10 4.93 -27.73
N LEU A 45 23.68 3.87 -28.32
CA LEU A 45 23.17 2.51 -28.14
C LEU A 45 23.27 2.05 -26.69
N VAL A 46 24.40 2.32 -26.02
CA VAL A 46 24.58 2.01 -24.60
C VAL A 46 23.54 2.76 -23.76
N ALA A 47 23.46 4.09 -23.91
CA ALA A 47 22.54 4.91 -23.13
C ALA A 47 21.07 4.53 -23.36
N THR A 48 20.69 4.21 -24.60
CA THR A 48 19.33 3.74 -24.92
C THR A 48 19.04 2.39 -24.26
N THR A 49 20.02 1.47 -24.25
CA THR A 49 19.87 0.16 -23.61
C THR A 49 19.69 0.32 -22.10
N GLU A 50 20.52 1.17 -21.47
CA GLU A 50 20.41 1.51 -20.05
C GLU A 50 19.06 2.16 -19.70
N ALA A 51 18.56 3.07 -20.53
CA ALA A 51 17.25 3.70 -20.36
C ALA A 51 16.11 2.67 -20.46
N ILE A 52 16.16 1.75 -21.43
CA ILE A 52 15.17 0.66 -21.58
C ILE A 52 15.19 -0.24 -20.34
N GLU A 53 16.37 -0.65 -19.88
CA GLU A 53 16.51 -1.49 -18.69
C GLU A 53 16.02 -0.78 -17.42
N SER A 54 16.33 0.51 -17.28
CA SER A 54 15.88 1.36 -16.17
C SER A 54 14.36 1.44 -16.12
N ARG A 55 13.71 1.77 -17.24
CA ARG A 55 12.24 1.83 -17.34
C ARG A 55 11.58 0.48 -17.10
N THR A 56 12.18 -0.61 -17.60
CA THR A 56 11.67 -1.97 -17.35
C THR A 56 11.69 -2.30 -15.86
N ARG A 57 12.79 -1.97 -15.16
CA ARG A 57 12.90 -2.12 -13.70
C ARG A 57 11.88 -1.25 -12.97
N PHE A 58 11.67 -0.01 -13.43
CA PHE A 58 10.69 0.89 -12.82
C PHE A 58 9.25 0.37 -12.97
N ILE A 59 8.87 -0.15 -14.14
CA ILE A 59 7.56 -0.79 -14.35
C ILE A 59 7.36 -1.96 -13.38
N GLN A 60 8.35 -2.83 -13.23
CA GLN A 60 8.29 -3.95 -12.27
C GLN A 60 8.14 -3.45 -10.83
N ALA A 61 8.81 -2.35 -10.47
CA ALA A 61 8.68 -1.72 -9.16
C ALA A 61 7.26 -1.17 -8.93
N LEU A 62 6.64 -0.57 -9.96
CA LEU A 62 5.25 -0.09 -9.91
C LEU A 62 4.26 -1.25 -9.78
N GLU A 63 4.40 -2.31 -10.56
CA GLU A 63 3.56 -3.51 -10.48
C GLU A 63 3.64 -4.15 -9.09
N THR A 64 4.86 -4.31 -8.57
CA THR A 64 5.08 -4.87 -7.24
C THR A 64 4.48 -3.97 -6.15
N GLU A 65 4.55 -2.64 -6.31
CA GLU A 65 3.96 -1.70 -5.35
C GLU A 65 2.43 -1.77 -5.39
N HIS A 66 1.85 -1.84 -6.59
CA HIS A 66 0.43 -1.97 -6.79
C HIS A 66 -0.12 -3.25 -6.14
N GLU A 67 0.53 -4.41 -6.37
CA GLU A 67 0.14 -5.67 -5.75
C GLU A 67 0.31 -5.66 -4.22
N SER A 68 1.37 -5.00 -3.72
CA SER A 68 1.57 -4.79 -2.27
C SER A 68 0.41 -4.01 -1.65
N VAL A 69 0.01 -2.89 -2.27
CA VAL A 69 -1.12 -2.07 -1.79
C VAL A 69 -2.43 -2.82 -1.89
N ARG A 70 -2.67 -3.56 -2.97
CA ARG A 70 -3.88 -4.38 -3.15
C ARG A 70 -4.00 -5.46 -2.08
N THR A 71 -2.88 -6.08 -1.71
CA THR A 71 -2.82 -7.09 -0.63
C THR A 71 -3.21 -6.47 0.71
N VAL A 72 -2.71 -5.26 1.01
CA VAL A 72 -3.08 -4.53 2.22
C VAL A 72 -4.55 -4.14 2.20
N GLN A 73 -5.06 -3.61 1.08
CA GLN A 73 -6.46 -3.25 0.93
C GLN A 73 -7.38 -4.44 1.22
N LYS A 74 -7.08 -5.59 0.62
CA LYS A 74 -7.85 -6.82 0.86
C LYS A 74 -7.83 -7.21 2.34
N ALA A 75 -6.65 -7.20 2.97
CA ALA A 75 -6.55 -7.55 4.38
C ALA A 75 -7.35 -6.61 5.29
N VAL A 76 -7.34 -5.30 5.01
CA VAL A 76 -8.15 -4.33 5.74
C VAL A 76 -9.64 -4.62 5.58
N ILE A 77 -10.11 -4.88 4.36
CA ILE A 77 -11.52 -5.22 4.12
C ILE A 77 -11.90 -6.51 4.84
N ASP A 78 -11.12 -7.58 4.69
CA ASP A 78 -11.39 -8.87 5.33
C ASP A 78 -11.47 -8.74 6.87
N ILE A 79 -10.60 -7.93 7.48
CA ILE A 79 -10.62 -7.64 8.92
C ILE A 79 -11.85 -6.81 9.29
N GLU A 80 -12.19 -5.79 8.52
CA GLU A 80 -13.35 -4.94 8.80
C GLU A 80 -14.67 -5.72 8.68
N ASP A 81 -14.78 -6.63 7.71
CA ASP A 81 -15.93 -7.52 7.55
C ASP A 81 -16.04 -8.49 8.73
N MET A 82 -14.91 -9.10 9.13
CA MET A 82 -14.86 -9.95 10.33
C MET A 82 -15.35 -9.22 11.59
N LEU A 83 -14.95 -7.96 11.79
CA LEU A 83 -15.40 -7.16 12.93
C LEU A 83 -16.90 -6.81 12.86
N GLN A 84 -17.46 -6.64 11.66
CA GLN A 84 -18.89 -6.35 11.48
C GLN A 84 -19.78 -7.57 11.76
N GLU A 85 -19.26 -8.77 11.53
CA GLU A 85 -19.98 -10.01 11.84
C GLU A 85 -20.05 -10.31 13.35
N LEU A 86 -19.20 -9.66 14.15
CA LEU A 86 -19.23 -9.79 15.60
C LEU A 86 -20.49 -9.14 16.21
N PRO A 87 -21.09 -9.76 17.23
CA PRO A 87 -22.31 -9.25 17.83
C PRO A 87 -22.03 -7.96 18.61
N ALA A 88 -22.95 -6.99 18.51
CA ALA A 88 -22.84 -5.68 19.17
C ALA A 88 -23.03 -5.71 20.70
N CYS A 89 -23.22 -6.90 21.30
CA CYS A 89 -23.44 -7.03 22.73
C CYS A 89 -22.12 -7.04 23.51
N THR A 90 -22.18 -6.53 24.74
CA THR A 90 -21.05 -6.53 25.67
C THR A 90 -20.64 -7.97 26.01
N LEU A 91 -19.34 -8.25 25.89
CA LEU A 91 -18.70 -9.53 26.20
C LEU A 91 -19.05 -10.04 27.60
N GLY A 92 -19.21 -9.14 28.56
CA GLY A 92 -19.58 -9.47 29.95
C GLY A 92 -20.96 -10.11 30.12
N CYS A 93 -21.82 -10.07 29.10
CA CYS A 93 -23.17 -10.68 29.12
C CYS A 93 -23.24 -12.02 28.39
N LEU A 94 -22.12 -12.48 27.81
CA LEU A 94 -22.09 -13.71 27.03
C LEU A 94 -21.81 -14.94 27.89
N GLN A 95 -22.28 -16.10 27.41
CA GLN A 95 -21.81 -17.38 27.92
C GLN A 95 -20.32 -17.53 27.64
N PHE A 96 -19.61 -18.26 28.50
CA PHE A 96 -18.16 -18.36 28.46
C PHE A 96 -17.63 -18.83 27.09
N GLU A 97 -18.26 -19.82 26.48
CA GLU A 97 -17.85 -20.36 25.18
C GLU A 97 -17.95 -19.28 24.08
N ARG A 98 -19.07 -18.56 24.02
CA ARG A 98 -19.25 -17.45 23.07
C ARG A 98 -18.30 -16.29 23.32
N PHE A 99 -17.95 -16.05 24.58
CA PHE A 99 -16.95 -15.05 24.94
C PHE A 99 -15.58 -15.43 24.36
N VAL A 100 -15.17 -16.70 24.52
CA VAL A 100 -13.89 -17.20 23.99
C VAL A 100 -13.87 -17.08 22.46
N ASP A 101 -14.92 -17.51 21.76
CA ASP A 101 -14.99 -17.44 20.29
C ASP A 101 -14.78 -16.00 19.76
N ILE A 102 -15.44 -15.03 20.39
CA ILE A 102 -15.31 -13.62 19.99
C ILE A 102 -13.93 -13.07 20.34
N TRP A 103 -13.40 -13.43 21.51
CA TRP A 103 -12.06 -13.00 21.91
C TRP A 103 -10.99 -13.54 20.96
N GLU A 104 -11.07 -14.81 20.58
CA GLU A 104 -10.18 -15.41 19.58
C GLU A 104 -10.29 -14.71 18.23
N THR A 105 -11.50 -14.32 17.81
CA THR A 105 -11.71 -13.55 16.57
C THR A 105 -11.00 -12.18 16.63
N TYR A 106 -11.05 -11.48 17.77
CA TYR A 106 -10.32 -10.22 17.95
C TYR A 106 -8.80 -10.41 17.91
N GLU A 107 -8.27 -11.45 18.57
CA GLU A 107 -6.84 -11.76 18.53
C GLU A 107 -6.38 -12.15 17.12
N GLU A 108 -7.19 -12.89 16.38
CA GLU A 108 -6.90 -13.25 14.99
C GLU A 108 -6.88 -12.01 14.08
N ALA A 109 -7.82 -11.07 14.27
CA ALA A 109 -7.83 -9.79 13.56
C ALA A 109 -6.57 -8.94 13.87
N VAL A 110 -6.17 -8.93 15.13
CA VAL A 110 -4.93 -8.29 15.63
C VAL A 110 -3.70 -8.88 14.94
N GLU A 111 -3.55 -10.20 14.98
CA GLU A 111 -2.41 -10.90 14.40
C GLU A 111 -2.32 -10.67 12.89
N ARG A 112 -3.45 -10.74 12.17
CA ARG A 112 -3.49 -10.45 10.73
C ARG A 112 -3.06 -9.02 10.41
N CYS A 113 -3.51 -8.04 11.20
CA CYS A 113 -3.17 -6.64 10.99
C CYS A 113 -1.67 -6.39 11.22
N ASP A 114 -1.10 -6.98 12.27
CA ASP A 114 0.31 -6.83 12.64
C ASP A 114 1.21 -7.51 11.60
N GLN A 115 0.88 -8.74 11.20
CA GLN A 115 1.60 -9.48 10.16
C GLN A 115 1.63 -8.72 8.83
N ARG A 116 0.51 -8.10 8.43
CA ARG A 116 0.46 -7.28 7.20
C ARG A 116 1.25 -5.98 7.33
N SER A 117 1.29 -5.40 8.51
CA SER A 117 2.10 -4.21 8.78
C SER A 117 3.59 -4.52 8.68
N GLU A 118 4.04 -5.62 9.27
CA GLU A 118 5.43 -6.07 9.19
C GLU A 118 5.85 -6.40 7.76
N GLN A 119 5.03 -7.13 7.01
CA GLN A 119 5.29 -7.43 5.59
C GLN A 119 5.41 -6.15 4.77
N ARG A 120 4.56 -5.16 5.03
CA ARG A 120 4.60 -3.88 4.32
C ARG A 120 5.84 -3.06 4.71
N GLN A 121 6.22 -3.05 5.98
CA GLN A 121 7.45 -2.39 6.44
C GLN A 121 8.70 -3.05 5.81
N HIS A 122 8.74 -4.38 5.76
CA HIS A 122 9.82 -5.14 5.13
C HIS A 122 9.96 -4.78 3.65
N HIS A 123 8.84 -4.78 2.90
CA HIS A 123 8.83 -4.42 1.50
C HIS A 123 9.32 -2.98 1.24
N ILE A 124 8.97 -2.02 2.10
CA ILE A 124 9.47 -0.65 2.03
C ILE A 124 10.98 -0.59 2.33
N ALA A 125 11.45 -1.33 3.34
CA ALA A 125 12.85 -1.37 3.74
C ALA A 125 13.74 -2.00 2.66
N GLU A 126 13.31 -3.12 2.05
CA GLU A 126 14.02 -3.75 0.94
C GLU A 126 14.20 -2.78 -0.24
N ARG A 127 13.16 -2.00 -0.58
CA ARG A 127 13.27 -0.98 -1.62
C ARG A 127 14.19 0.16 -1.26
N GLN A 128 14.16 0.62 0.00
CA GLN A 128 15.10 1.65 0.45
C GLN A 128 16.54 1.21 0.22
N THR A 129 16.88 -0.05 0.50
CA THR A 129 18.23 -0.55 0.22
C THR A 129 18.56 -0.45 -1.26
N ILE A 130 17.62 -0.75 -2.16
CA ILE A 130 17.82 -0.63 -3.62
C ILE A 130 18.03 0.83 -4.03
N ASP A 131 17.20 1.76 -3.52
CA ASP A 131 17.29 3.19 -3.83
C ASP A 131 18.64 3.78 -3.37
N GLU A 132 19.12 3.39 -2.19
CA GLU A 132 20.44 3.80 -1.67
C GLU A 132 21.59 3.33 -2.58
N HIS A 133 21.53 2.10 -3.10
CA HIS A 133 22.52 1.60 -4.07
C HIS A 133 22.44 2.36 -5.40
N ALA A 134 21.27 2.87 -5.77
CA ALA A 134 21.06 3.69 -6.95
C ALA A 134 21.36 5.19 -6.72
N ASN A 135 21.81 5.58 -5.52
CA ASN A 135 22.01 6.97 -5.11
C ASN A 135 20.76 7.84 -5.29
N VAL A 136 19.59 7.23 -5.14
CA VAL A 136 18.28 7.87 -5.13
C VAL A 136 17.91 8.16 -3.66
N GLY A 137 17.21 9.27 -3.41
CA GLY A 137 16.77 9.61 -2.06
C GLY A 137 15.91 8.50 -1.43
N ALA A 138 16.06 8.28 -0.11
CA ALA A 138 15.29 7.26 0.60
C ALA A 138 13.78 7.45 0.39
N HIS A 139 13.09 6.36 0.04
CA HIS A 139 11.65 6.35 -0.23
C HIS A 139 11.22 7.31 -1.35
N ALA A 140 12.11 7.61 -2.31
CA ALA A 140 11.78 8.49 -3.44
C ALA A 140 10.56 8.00 -4.22
N LEU A 141 10.42 6.69 -4.39
CA LEU A 141 9.24 6.13 -5.04
C LEU A 141 7.95 6.43 -4.28
N ASN A 142 7.95 6.30 -2.95
CA ASN A 142 6.77 6.63 -2.14
C ASN A 142 6.47 8.13 -2.17
N ALA A 143 7.50 8.97 -2.14
CA ALA A 143 7.35 10.42 -2.26
C ALA A 143 6.75 10.80 -3.63
N TYR A 144 7.18 10.12 -4.70
CA TYR A 144 6.67 10.31 -6.05
C TYR A 144 5.22 9.84 -6.20
N LEU A 145 4.90 8.60 -5.79
CA LEU A 145 3.58 8.00 -6.00
C LEU A 145 2.48 8.60 -5.12
N TYR A 146 2.85 9.07 -3.94
CA TYR A 146 1.88 9.50 -2.91
C TYR A 146 2.04 10.98 -2.53
N SER A 147 2.66 11.78 -3.40
CA SER A 147 2.88 13.23 -3.17
C SER A 147 1.60 13.99 -2.81
N ASP A 148 0.49 13.60 -3.42
CA ASP A 148 -0.81 14.28 -3.29
C ASP A 148 -1.62 13.77 -2.08
N LEU A 149 -1.11 12.75 -1.37
CA LEU A 149 -1.75 12.18 -0.20
C LEU A 149 -1.21 12.84 1.08
N LYS A 150 -2.03 12.81 2.13
CA LYS A 150 -1.64 13.34 3.46
C LYS A 150 -0.50 12.58 4.13
N THR A 151 -0.17 11.39 3.64
CA THR A 151 0.86 10.52 4.20
C THR A 151 1.64 9.84 3.09
N GLN A 152 2.96 9.75 3.26
CA GLN A 152 3.87 9.06 2.36
C GLN A 152 3.68 7.52 2.40
N PHE A 153 3.03 7.00 3.45
CA PHE A 153 2.83 5.57 3.67
C PHE A 153 1.35 5.22 3.88
N PRO A 154 0.49 5.40 2.85
CA PRO A 154 -0.97 5.25 2.99
C PRO A 154 -1.39 3.85 3.43
N ALA A 155 -0.74 2.79 2.92
CA ALA A 155 -1.03 1.42 3.30
C ALA A 155 -0.75 1.14 4.79
N LEU A 156 0.39 1.61 5.31
CA LEU A 156 0.72 1.50 6.74
C LEU A 156 -0.24 2.32 7.60
N HIS A 157 -0.63 3.51 7.13
CA HIS A 157 -1.61 4.33 7.82
C HIS A 157 -2.97 3.65 7.91
N ALA A 158 -3.43 3.00 6.83
CA ALA A 158 -4.68 2.23 6.82
C ALA A 158 -4.63 1.05 7.81
N LEU A 159 -3.52 0.31 7.84
CA LEU A 159 -3.32 -0.78 8.80
C LEU A 159 -3.31 -0.28 10.25
N ALA A 160 -2.58 0.82 10.54
CA ALA A 160 -2.57 1.41 11.87
C ALA A 160 -3.97 1.88 12.32
N LYS A 161 -4.75 2.46 11.41
CA LYS A 161 -6.14 2.85 11.68
C LYS A 161 -7.03 1.62 11.92
N THR A 162 -6.84 0.56 11.16
CA THR A 162 -7.57 -0.71 11.32
C THR A 162 -7.24 -1.34 12.67
N ARG A 163 -5.97 -1.35 13.06
CA ARG A 163 -5.51 -1.80 14.37
C ARG A 163 -6.19 -1.05 15.52
N TYR A 164 -6.21 0.28 15.42
CA TYR A 164 -6.89 1.13 16.40
C TYR A 164 -8.39 0.82 16.50
N ARG A 165 -9.06 0.54 15.37
CA ARG A 165 -10.47 0.13 15.36
C ARG A 165 -10.69 -1.22 16.05
N ILE A 166 -9.83 -2.21 15.82
CA ILE A 166 -9.90 -3.51 16.52
C ILE A 166 -9.85 -3.28 18.05
N GLU A 167 -8.91 -2.46 18.51
CA GLU A 167 -8.74 -2.15 19.93
C GLU A 167 -9.93 -1.39 20.51
N GLN A 168 -10.51 -0.45 19.76
CA GLN A 168 -11.72 0.26 20.15
C GLN A 168 -12.91 -0.69 20.28
N CYS A 169 -13.16 -1.53 19.27
CA CYS A 169 -14.25 -2.52 19.30
C CYS A 169 -14.09 -3.48 20.48
N ARG A 170 -12.87 -3.97 20.73
CA ARG A 170 -12.56 -4.81 21.89
C ARG A 170 -12.83 -4.09 23.22
N GLY A 171 -12.44 -2.81 23.32
CA GLY A 171 -12.69 -1.97 24.50
C GLY A 171 -14.17 -1.73 24.76
N GLU A 172 -14.95 -1.39 23.72
CA GLU A 172 -16.41 -1.22 23.79
C GLU A 172 -17.10 -2.53 24.20
N ALA A 173 -16.66 -3.65 23.64
CA ALA A 173 -17.20 -4.96 23.96
C ALA A 173 -16.88 -5.39 25.40
N THR A 174 -15.77 -4.94 25.99
CA THR A 174 -15.37 -5.27 27.37
C THR A 174 -15.86 -4.24 28.41
N GLY A 175 -16.35 -3.07 27.96
CA GLY A 175 -16.85 -2.00 28.83
C GLY A 175 -18.08 -2.42 29.65
N PRO A 176 -18.40 -1.75 30.77
CA PRO A 176 -19.63 -2.02 31.49
C PRO A 176 -20.82 -1.79 30.54
N ALA A 177 -21.74 -2.76 30.49
CA ALA A 177 -22.98 -2.62 29.74
C ALA A 177 -23.62 -1.29 30.13
N SER A 178 -23.58 -0.32 29.22
CA SER A 178 -24.27 0.94 29.43
C SER A 178 -25.74 0.56 29.54
N HIS A 179 -26.29 0.67 30.76
CA HIS A 179 -27.70 0.42 31.05
C HIS A 179 -28.55 1.40 30.24
N ALA A 180 -28.78 1.07 28.97
CA ALA A 180 -29.89 1.56 28.19
C ALA A 180 -30.91 0.42 28.19
N LEU A 181 -32.08 0.76 28.75
CA LEU A 181 -33.22 -0.10 29.02
C LEU A 181 -33.73 -0.85 27.77
N ASP A 182 -34.51 -1.88 28.09
CA ASP A 182 -35.33 -2.76 27.24
C ASP A 182 -34.58 -4.02 26.76
N GLY A 183 -34.88 -5.22 27.24
CA GLY A 183 -36.17 -5.77 27.63
C GLY A 183 -36.46 -6.95 26.70
N ASN A 184 -36.43 -8.16 27.26
CA ASN A 184 -36.91 -9.42 26.68
C ASN A 184 -35.92 -10.25 25.83
N CYS A 185 -35.61 -11.46 26.32
CA CYS A 185 -35.17 -12.71 25.68
C CYS A 185 -34.49 -13.53 26.79
N ASP A 186 -34.94 -14.68 27.28
CA ASP A 186 -35.98 -15.61 26.86
C ASP A 186 -36.20 -16.55 28.06
N SER A 187 -37.38 -16.51 28.69
CA SER A 187 -37.77 -17.40 29.78
C SER A 187 -38.63 -18.54 29.24
N GLY A 188 -37.96 -19.55 28.67
CA GLY A 188 -38.56 -20.83 28.31
C GLY A 188 -38.57 -21.82 29.48
N VAL A 189 -39.58 -21.70 30.35
CA VAL A 189 -39.93 -22.74 31.34
C VAL A 189 -40.52 -23.94 30.59
N GLY A 190 -39.80 -25.06 30.59
CA GLY A 190 -40.29 -26.37 30.16
C GLY A 190 -40.23 -27.37 31.30
N ALA A 191 -41.27 -27.38 32.13
CA ALA A 191 -41.49 -28.39 33.15
C ALA A 191 -41.73 -29.77 32.52
N SER A 192 -41.10 -30.82 33.03
CA SER A 192 -41.62 -32.19 32.98
C SER A 192 -41.13 -32.96 34.20
N LEU A 193 -42.11 -33.28 35.05
CA LEU A 193 -41.99 -34.12 36.24
C LEU A 193 -41.76 -35.59 35.85
N ASN A 194 -40.95 -36.26 36.66
CA ASN A 194 -41.22 -37.61 37.18
C ASN A 194 -40.83 -37.62 38.67
#